data_AF-A0A935Z5J9-F1
#
_entry.id   AF-A0A935Z5J9-F1
#
_cell.length_a   1.000
_cell.length_b   1.000
_cell.length_c   1.000
_cell.angle_alpha   90.00
_cell.angle_beta   90.00
_cell.angle_gamma   90.00
#
_symmetry.space_group_name_H-M   'P 1'
#
loop_
_entity.id
_entity.type
_entity.pdbx_description
1 polymer ?
#
loop_
_entity_poly.entity_id
_entity_poly.type
_entity_poly.pdbx_seq_one_letter_code
_entity_poly.pdbx_strand_id
1 'polypeptide(L)'
;MASRSTRISIVEKSLQDIFERILELPQPAAQELHQKARQVAFAVARWTTTPPSREEREKALNDVLALNVEVMAASRRARGA
;
A
#
# COMPACT_ATOMS: atom_id res chain seq x y z
N MET A 1 15.45 -7.71 19.74
CA MET A 1 14.88 -7.11 18.51
C MET A 1 14.09 -8.19 17.80
N ALA A 2 12.77 -8.08 17.71
CA ALA A 2 11.96 -9.05 16.98
C ALA A 2 12.35 -8.98 15.50
N SER A 3 12.81 -10.10 14.92
CA SER A 3 13.15 -10.19 13.50
C SER A 3 12.00 -9.63 12.67
N ARG A 4 12.27 -8.53 11.97
CA ARG A 4 11.33 -7.91 11.03
C ARG A 4 10.94 -9.01 10.03
N SER A 5 9.68 -9.43 10.05
CA SER A 5 9.23 -10.50 9.14
C SER A 5 9.45 -10.03 7.69
N THR A 6 10.01 -10.89 6.84
CA THR A 6 10.21 -10.60 5.41
C THR A 6 8.93 -10.08 4.75
N ARG A 7 7.76 -10.62 5.16
CA ARG A 7 6.46 -10.13 4.68
C ARG A 7 6.16 -8.69 5.05
N ILE A 8 6.53 -8.26 6.26
CA ILE A 8 6.34 -6.86 6.70
C ILE A 8 7.22 -5.94 5.85
N SER A 9 8.46 -6.34 5.60
CA SER A 9 9.37 -5.55 4.74
C SER A 9 8.85 -5.44 3.30
N ILE A 10 8.24 -6.50 2.76
CA ILE A 10 7.58 -6.49 1.45
C ILE A 10 6.39 -5.51 1.44
N VAL A 11 5.55 -5.54 2.47
CA VAL A 11 4.40 -4.64 2.63
C VAL A 11 4.86 -3.18 2.71
N GLU A 12 5.85 -2.88 3.55
CA GLU A 12 6.42 -1.53 3.71
C GLU A 12 6.99 -1.00 2.38
N LYS A 13 7.80 -1.80 1.69
CA LYS A 13 8.37 -1.42 0.39
C LYS A 13 7.30 -1.23 -0.68
N SER A 14 6.32 -2.13 -0.73
CA SER A 14 5.22 -2.03 -1.69
C SER A 14 4.37 -0.78 -1.47
N LEU A 15 4.12 -0.40 -0.21
CA LEU A 15 3.42 0.85 0.10
C LEU A 15 4.20 2.08 -0.37
N GLN A 16 5.52 2.11 -0.15
CA GLN A 16 6.37 3.19 -0.66
C GLN A 16 6.25 3.30 -2.19
N ASP A 17 6.41 2.18 -2.89
CA ASP A 17 6.33 2.12 -4.36
C ASP A 17 4.94 2.51 -4.89
N ILE A 18 3.88 2.25 -4.12
CA ILE A 18 2.51 2.67 -4.41
C ILE A 18 2.39 4.19 -4.27
N PHE A 19 2.89 4.79 -3.19
CA PHE A 19 2.84 6.23 -3.00
C PHE A 19 3.59 6.98 -4.10
N GLU A 20 4.79 6.51 -4.47
CA GLU A 20 5.58 7.09 -5.56
C GLU A 20 4.78 7.10 -6.87
N ARG A 21 4.11 5.98 -7.21
CA ARG A 21 3.26 5.90 -8.41
C ARG A 21 2.01 6.77 -8.33
N ILE A 22 1.38 6.89 -7.17
CA ILE A 22 0.19 7.73 -6.99
C ILE A 22 0.51 9.20 -7.28
N LEU A 23 1.72 9.68 -6.96
CA LEU A 23 2.14 11.06 -7.24
C LEU A 23 2.23 11.35 -8.74
N GLU A 24 2.41 10.34 -9.58
CA GLU A 24 2.45 10.47 -11.04
C GLU A 24 1.04 10.47 -11.67
N LEU A 25 -0.01 10.20 -10.90
CA LEU A 25 -1.38 10.14 -11.42
C LEU A 25 -2.05 11.53 -11.46
N PRO A 26 -2.89 11.79 -12.46
CA PRO A 26 -3.71 12.99 -12.50
C PRO A 26 -4.81 12.95 -11.43
N GLN A 27 -5.26 14.14 -11.02
CA GLN A 27 -6.45 14.28 -10.17
C GLN A 27 -7.74 14.05 -10.98
N PRO A 28 -8.81 13.49 -10.37
CA PRO A 28 -8.96 13.15 -8.95
C PRO A 28 -8.51 11.73 -8.57
N ALA A 29 -8.04 10.91 -9.53
CA ALA A 29 -7.69 9.51 -9.30
C ALA A 29 -6.58 9.35 -8.24
N ALA A 30 -5.59 10.25 -8.26
CA ALA A 30 -4.52 10.27 -7.26
C ALA A 30 -5.06 10.46 -5.84
N GLN A 31 -6.03 11.37 -5.62
CA GLN A 31 -6.57 11.65 -4.29
C GLN A 31 -7.27 10.45 -3.67
N GLU A 32 -8.11 9.73 -4.44
CA GLU A 32 -8.81 8.55 -3.93
C GLU A 32 -7.82 7.44 -3.54
N LEU A 33 -6.86 7.14 -4.43
CA LEU A 33 -5.86 6.11 -4.20
C LEU A 33 -4.92 6.47 -3.04
N HIS A 34 -4.60 7.76 -2.89
CA HIS A 34 -3.80 8.25 -1.78
C HIS A 34 -4.51 8.04 -0.43
N GLN A 35 -5.83 8.24 -0.36
CA GLN A 35 -6.57 7.96 0.87
C GLN A 35 -6.55 6.47 1.23
N LYS A 36 -6.75 5.59 0.25
CA LYS A 36 -6.66 4.13 0.45
C LYS A 36 -5.26 3.72 0.92
N ALA A 37 -4.21 4.22 0.26
CA ALA A 37 -2.82 3.97 0.63
C ALA A 37 -2.51 4.41 2.07
N ARG A 38 -3.02 5.57 2.49
CA ARG A 38 -2.85 6.06 3.87
C ARG A 38 -3.51 5.17 4.92
N GLN A 39 -4.69 4.60 4.64
CA GLN A 39 -5.36 3.70 5.59
C GLN A 39 -4.53 2.43 5.83
N VAL A 40 -3.99 1.84 4.76
CA VAL A 40 -3.14 0.65 4.86
C VAL A 40 -1.82 0.99 5.57
N ALA A 41 -1.18 2.11 5.21
CA ALA A 41 0.05 2.55 5.85
C ALA A 41 -0.14 2.82 7.36
N PHE A 42 -1.27 3.41 7.76
CA PHE A 42 -1.58 3.62 9.17
C PHE A 42 -1.74 2.31 9.94
N ALA A 43 -2.40 1.31 9.34
CA ALA A 43 -2.54 -0.01 9.94
C ALA A 43 -1.17 -0.68 10.15
N VAL A 44 -0.30 -0.62 9.14
CA VAL A 44 1.05 -1.22 9.17
C VAL A 44 1.98 -0.47 10.13
N ALA A 45 1.87 0.86 10.25
CA ALA A 45 2.73 1.64 11.15
C ALA A 45 2.59 1.23 12.62
N ARG A 46 1.38 0.81 13.03
CA ARG A 46 1.10 0.32 14.40
C ARG A 46 1.85 -0.97 14.75
N TRP A 47 2.37 -1.68 13.75
CA TRP A 47 3.10 -2.94 13.95
C TRP A 47 4.47 -2.75 14.57
N THR A 48 5.03 -1.54 14.47
CA THR A 48 6.31 -1.18 15.09
C THR A 48 6.23 -1.21 16.62
N THR A 49 5.06 -0.91 17.19
CA THR A 49 4.81 -0.92 18.64
C THR A 49 4.09 -2.17 19.10
N THR A 50 3.28 -2.79 18.24
CA THR A 50 2.47 -3.95 18.59
C THR A 50 2.53 -4.98 17.46
N PRO A 51 3.22 -6.11 17.65
CA PRO A 51 3.33 -7.12 16.59
C PRO A 51 1.95 -7.56 16.07
N PRO A 52 1.76 -7.64 14.75
CA PRO A 52 0.46 -8.00 14.19
C PRO A 52 0.16 -9.48 14.34
N SER A 53 -1.12 -9.79 14.40
CA SER A 53 -1.63 -11.14 14.29
C SER A 53 -1.33 -11.74 12.90
N ARG A 54 -1.53 -13.05 12.75
CA ARG A 54 -1.42 -13.70 11.42
C ARG A 54 -2.46 -13.12 10.44
N GLU A 55 -3.69 -12.96 10.90
CA GLU A 55 -4.80 -12.45 10.11
C GLU A 55 -4.55 -11.00 9.65
N GLU A 56 -4.06 -10.14 10.55
CA GLU A 56 -3.71 -8.75 10.21
C GLU A 56 -2.60 -8.69 9.15
N ARG A 57 -1.61 -9.59 9.22
CA ARG A 57 -0.55 -9.70 8.21
C ARG A 57 -1.08 -10.14 6.85
N GLU A 58 -1.94 -11.14 6.82
CA GLU A 58 -2.56 -11.63 5.58
C GLU A 58 -3.48 -10.57 4.98
N LYS A 59 -4.26 -9.88 5.81
CA LYS A 59 -5.12 -8.77 5.39
C LYS A 59 -4.31 -7.63 4.77
N ALA A 60 -3.26 -7.13 5.44
CA ALA A 60 -2.47 -6.03 4.90
C ALA A 60 -1.77 -6.39 3.58
N LEU A 61 -1.31 -7.64 3.45
CA LEU A 61 -0.74 -8.11 2.19
C LEU A 61 -1.78 -8.08 1.06
N ASN A 62 -3.00 -8.56 1.33
CA ASN A 62 -4.08 -8.51 0.35
C ASN A 62 -4.49 -7.08 0.01
N ASP A 63 -4.60 -6.19 1.01
CA ASP A 63 -4.93 -4.78 0.82
C ASP A 63 -3.88 -4.09 -0.07
N VAL A 64 -2.59 -4.33 0.17
CA VAL A 64 -1.49 -3.78 -0.65
C VAL A 64 -1.52 -4.32 -2.08
N LEU A 65 -1.78 -5.62 -2.26
CA LEU A 65 -1.86 -6.22 -3.60
C LEU A 65 -3.03 -5.65 -4.40
N ALA A 66 -4.21 -5.54 -3.77
CA ALA A 66 -5.40 -4.94 -4.39
C ALA A 66 -5.13 -3.47 -4.77
N LEU A 67 -4.56 -2.69 -3.84
CA LEU A 67 -4.22 -1.29 -4.09
C LEU A 67 -3.21 -1.13 -5.23
N ASN A 68 -2.20 -2.00 -5.31
CA ASN A 68 -1.24 -1.98 -6.42
C ASN A 68 -1.92 -2.24 -7.76
N VAL A 69 -2.87 -3.19 -7.82
CA VAL A 69 -3.66 -3.44 -9.04
C VAL A 69 -4.48 -2.21 -9.44
N GLU A 70 -5.12 -1.54 -8.49
CA GLU A 70 -5.89 -0.31 -8.74
C GLU A 70 -5.00 0.82 -9.27
N VAL A 71 -3.84 1.05 -8.65
CA VAL A 71 -2.86 2.07 -9.07
C VAL A 71 -2.34 1.77 -10.48
N MET A 72 -2.02 0.51 -10.78
CA MET A 72 -1.58 0.10 -12.10
C MET A 72 -2.68 0.27 -13.16
N ALA A 73 -3.93 0.00 -12.81
CA ALA A 73 -5.08 0.22 -13.69
C ALA A 73 -5.33 1.73 -13.93
N ALA A 74 -5.19 2.57 -12.91
CA ALA A 74 -5.27 4.02 -13.05
C ALA A 74 -4.12 4.55 -13.92
N SER A 75 -2.90 4.07 -13.71
CA SER A 75 -1.72 4.45 -14.50
C SER A 75 -1.87 4.10 -15.98
N ARG A 76 -2.42 2.91 -16.29
CA ARG A 76 -2.71 2.51 -17.68
C ARG A 76 -3.76 3.42 -18.32
N ARG A 77 -4.83 3.76 -17.59
CA ARG A 77 -5.87 4.68 -18.07
C ARG A 77 -5.31 6.07 -18.34
N ALA A 78 -4.45 6.59 -17.45
CA ALA A 78 -3.84 7.92 -17.60
C ALA A 78 -2.88 8.03 -18.80
N ARG A 79 -2.21 6.94 -19.19
CA ARG A 79 -1.32 6.92 -20.38
C ARG A 79 -2.05 6.71 -21.71
N GLY A 80 -3.27 6.18 -21.67
CA GLY A 80 -4.10 5.94 -22.85
C GLY A 80 -5.13 7.04 -23.11
N ALA A 81 -5.21 8.04 -22.23
CA ALA A 81 -6.02 9.25 -22.37
C ALA A 81 -5.14 10.40 -22.88
#